data_AF-A0A3D2F6C3-F1
#
_entry.id   AF-A0A3D2F6C3-F1
#
_cell.length_a   1.000
_cell.length_b   1.000
_cell.length_c   1.000
_cell.angle_alpha   90.00
_cell.angle_beta   90.00
_cell.angle_gamma   90.00
#
_symmetry.space_group_name_H-M   'P 1'
#
loop_
_entity.id
_entity.type
_entity.pdbx_description
1 polymer ?
#
loop_
_entity_poly.entity_id
_entity_poly.type
_entity_poly.pdbx_seq_one_letter_code
_entity_poly.pdbx_strand_id
1 'polypeptide(L)'
;EAIREADYVFDIGPGAGVHGGEVVSHGTPDQVANDPNSLTGQYLTGKRSIEVPAKRRKGKKKSLKVVKATGNNLKNITVDFPLGQFVCVTGVSGGGKSTLTIETLFKTASMRLNGARQTPAPCETIKGLELLDK
;
A
#
# COMPACT_ATOMS: atom_id res chain seq x y z
N GLU A 1 11.49 -13.41 0.48
CA GLU A 1 12.36 -13.70 1.63
C GLU A 1 11.69 -14.66 2.61
N ALA A 2 10.69 -14.25 3.40
CA ALA A 2 10.07 -15.13 4.41
C ALA A 2 9.70 -16.57 3.93
N ILE A 3 9.08 -16.70 2.74
CA ILE A 3 8.74 -18.04 2.19
C ILE A 3 10.00 -18.82 1.79
N ARG A 4 11.04 -18.15 1.27
CA ARG A 4 12.30 -18.79 0.84
C ARG A 4 13.17 -19.24 2.01
N GLU A 5 13.05 -18.56 3.15
CA GLU A 5 13.83 -18.82 4.37
C GLU A 5 13.13 -19.81 5.32
N ALA A 6 11.89 -20.20 5.02
CA ALA A 6 11.15 -21.12 5.86
C ALA A 6 11.74 -22.54 5.78
N ASP A 7 11.78 -23.25 6.90
CA ASP A 7 12.14 -24.68 6.91
C ASP A 7 11.09 -25.53 6.17
N TYR A 8 9.82 -25.10 6.24
CA TYR A 8 8.69 -25.79 5.65
C TYR A 8 7.58 -24.82 5.24
N VAL A 9 6.93 -25.10 4.13
CA VAL A 9 5.86 -24.29 3.53
C VAL A 9 4.65 -25.19 3.27
N PHE A 10 3.46 -24.70 3.61
CA PHE A 10 2.19 -25.24 3.13
C PHE A 10 1.56 -24.21 2.20
N ASP A 11 1.29 -24.60 0.95
CA ASP A 11 0.59 -23.78 -0.03
C ASP A 11 -0.89 -24.19 -0.08
N ILE A 12 -1.78 -23.26 0.28
CA ILE A 12 -3.22 -23.50 0.38
C ILE A 12 -3.93 -22.87 -0.82
N GLY A 13 -4.83 -23.61 -1.45
CA GLY A 13 -5.53 -23.17 -2.65
C GLY A 13 -6.56 -24.19 -3.12
N PRO A 14 -6.81 -24.30 -4.45
CA PRO A 14 -6.20 -23.53 -5.55
C PRO A 14 -6.75 -22.10 -5.72
N GLY A 15 -7.89 -21.78 -5.10
CA GLY A 15 -8.53 -20.47 -5.10
C GLY A 15 -8.88 -19.97 -3.70
N ALA A 16 -9.70 -18.93 -3.64
CA ALA A 16 -10.19 -18.37 -2.38
C ALA A 16 -11.65 -18.82 -2.09
N GLY A 17 -12.05 -18.77 -0.83
CA GLY A 17 -13.41 -19.12 -0.41
C GLY A 17 -13.76 -20.58 -0.72
N VAL A 18 -14.90 -20.81 -1.38
CA VAL A 18 -15.39 -22.16 -1.75
C VAL A 18 -14.49 -22.89 -2.75
N HIS A 19 -13.57 -22.18 -3.41
CA HIS A 19 -12.60 -22.74 -4.36
C HIS A 19 -11.23 -22.99 -3.73
N GLY A 20 -11.12 -22.86 -2.41
CA GLY A 20 -9.90 -23.12 -1.64
C GLY A 20 -10.11 -24.16 -0.55
N GLY A 21 -9.20 -24.16 0.43
CA GLY A 21 -9.28 -25.06 1.59
C GLY A 21 -8.54 -26.38 1.41
N GLU A 22 -7.79 -26.54 0.32
CA GLU A 22 -6.97 -27.71 0.05
C GLU A 22 -5.48 -27.38 0.19
N VAL A 23 -4.69 -28.36 0.63
CA VAL A 23 -3.23 -28.28 0.57
C VAL A 23 -2.81 -28.64 -0.85
N VAL A 24 -2.41 -27.63 -1.62
CA VAL A 24 -2.04 -27.77 -3.03
C VAL A 24 -0.60 -28.22 -3.18
N SER A 25 0.28 -27.77 -2.29
CA SER A 25 1.68 -28.18 -2.22
C SER A 25 2.19 -28.04 -0.79
N HIS A 26 3.19 -28.83 -0.41
CA HIS A 26 3.85 -28.70 0.88
C HIS A 26 5.26 -29.29 0.84
N GLY A 27 6.17 -28.76 1.66
CA GLY A 27 7.56 -29.21 1.68
C GLY A 27 8.52 -28.08 2.03
N THR A 28 9.78 -28.27 1.69
CA THR A 28 10.77 -27.19 1.67
C THR A 28 10.37 -26.11 0.64
N PRO A 29 10.88 -24.87 0.77
CA PRO A 29 10.61 -23.81 -0.20
C PRO A 29 10.95 -24.19 -1.64
N ASP A 30 12.04 -24.95 -1.85
CA ASP A 30 12.45 -25.43 -3.16
C ASP A 30 11.50 -26.49 -3.73
N GLN A 31 10.93 -27.36 -2.89
CA GLN A 31 9.92 -28.33 -3.32
C GLN A 31 8.64 -27.61 -3.76
N VAL A 32 8.15 -26.65 -2.97
CA VAL A 32 6.97 -25.86 -3.33
C VAL A 32 7.23 -25.01 -4.57
N ALA A 33 8.43 -24.43 -4.71
CA ALA A 33 8.80 -23.65 -5.89
C ALA A 33 8.76 -24.47 -7.19
N ASN A 34 9.16 -25.75 -7.14
CA ASN A 34 9.22 -26.63 -8.29
C ASN A 34 7.92 -27.42 -8.54
N ASP A 35 6.91 -27.30 -7.68
CA ASP A 35 5.61 -27.92 -7.89
C ASP A 35 4.78 -27.13 -8.91
N PRO A 36 4.44 -27.71 -10.08
CA PRO A 36 3.64 -27.02 -11.09
C PRO A 36 2.22 -26.66 -10.63
N ASN A 37 1.68 -27.35 -9.62
CA ASN A 37 0.36 -27.09 -9.07
C ASN A 37 0.37 -25.89 -8.10
N SER A 38 1.52 -25.56 -7.51
CA SER A 38 1.66 -24.43 -6.59
C SER A 38 1.62 -23.10 -7.33
N LEU A 39 0.55 -22.32 -7.13
CA LEU A 39 0.50 -20.95 -7.65
C LEU A 39 1.61 -20.10 -7.02
N THR A 40 1.88 -20.29 -5.72
CA THR A 40 2.97 -19.64 -5.01
C THR A 40 4.32 -19.98 -5.64
N GLY A 41 4.57 -21.25 -5.96
CA GLY A 41 5.79 -21.72 -6.62
C GLY A 41 6.01 -21.10 -8.00
N GLN A 42 4.94 -20.92 -8.78
CA GLN A 42 5.01 -20.22 -10.07
C GLN A 42 5.46 -18.76 -9.94
N TYR A 43 5.14 -18.06 -8.85
CA TYR A 43 5.66 -16.72 -8.57
C TYR A 43 7.10 -16.75 -8.02
N LEU A 44 7.45 -17.75 -7.18
CA LEU A 44 8.81 -17.89 -6.65
C LEU A 44 9.84 -18.20 -7.75
N THR A 45 9.44 -18.94 -8.78
CA THR A 45 10.30 -19.28 -9.92
C THR A 45 10.31 -18.22 -11.03
N GLY A 46 9.41 -17.24 -10.96
CA GLY A 46 9.27 -16.21 -11.99
C GLY A 46 8.50 -16.67 -13.23
N LYS A 47 7.96 -17.89 -13.27
CA LYS A 47 7.01 -18.34 -14.32
C LYS A 47 5.79 -17.42 -14.38
N ARG A 48 5.38 -16.88 -13.23
CA ARG A 48 4.49 -15.73 -13.10
C ARG A 48 5.23 -14.57 -12.44
N SER A 49 4.86 -13.35 -12.82
CA SER A 49 5.41 -12.14 -12.22
C SER A 49 4.38 -11.01 -12.22
N ILE A 50 4.60 -9.99 -11.39
CA ILE A 50 3.82 -8.76 -11.42
C ILE A 50 4.46 -7.84 -12.45
N GLU A 51 3.76 -7.61 -13.57
CA GLU A 51 4.28 -6.76 -14.64
C GLU A 51 4.47 -5.31 -14.17
N VAL A 52 5.60 -4.72 -14.54
CA VAL A 52 5.86 -3.31 -14.31
C VAL A 52 5.34 -2.52 -15.52
N PRO A 53 4.41 -1.57 -15.34
CA PRO A 53 3.86 -0.80 -16.46
C PRO A 53 4.96 -0.06 -17.22
N ALA A 54 5.04 -0.27 -18.55
CA ALA A 54 6.01 0.39 -19.41
C ALA A 54 5.86 1.93 -19.43
N LYS A 55 4.66 2.44 -19.15
CA LYS A 55 4.36 3.87 -19.07
C LYS A 55 3.65 4.18 -17.76
N ARG A 56 4.14 5.19 -17.03
CA ARG A 56 3.47 5.73 -15.82
C ARG A 56 2.55 6.90 -16.20
N ARG A 57 1.44 7.04 -15.47
CA ARG A 57 0.47 8.13 -15.69
C ARG A 57 1.14 9.48 -15.42
N LYS A 58 1.05 10.42 -16.38
CA LYS A 58 1.62 11.78 -16.23
C LYS A 58 0.89 12.66 -15.20
N GLY A 59 -0.30 12.26 -14.75
CA GLY A 59 -1.14 13.05 -13.84
C GLY A 59 -1.83 14.24 -14.53
N LYS A 60 -2.60 15.01 -13.75
CA LYS A 60 -3.38 16.17 -14.25
C LYS A 60 -2.74 17.53 -13.94
N LYS A 61 -1.44 17.58 -13.59
CA LYS A 61 -0.74 18.78 -13.08
C LYS A 61 -1.45 19.47 -11.89
N LYS A 62 -2.24 18.70 -11.15
CA LYS A 62 -2.93 19.11 -9.92
C LYS A 62 -2.29 18.35 -8.77
N SER A 63 -2.14 18.97 -7.60
CA SER A 63 -1.67 18.31 -6.39
C SER A 63 -2.50 18.71 -5.19
N LEU A 64 -2.58 17.80 -4.23
CA LEU A 64 -2.97 18.11 -2.87
C LEU A 64 -1.70 18.33 -2.05
N LYS A 65 -1.64 19.41 -1.27
CA LYS A 65 -0.45 19.78 -0.51
C LYS A 65 -0.74 19.81 0.97
N VAL A 66 -0.04 18.97 1.72
CA VAL A 66 0.00 19.03 3.19
C VAL A 66 1.13 19.97 3.58
N VAL A 67 0.83 21.06 4.28
CA VAL A 67 1.80 22.09 4.65
C VAL A 67 2.14 21.96 6.14
N LYS A 68 3.43 21.86 6.44
CA LYS A 68 3.98 21.88 7.80
C LYS A 68 3.29 20.91 8.76
N ALA A 69 3.23 19.64 8.38
CA ALA A 69 2.72 18.57 9.26
C ALA A 69 3.68 18.30 10.42
N THR A 70 3.14 18.28 11.63
CA THR A 70 3.89 18.17 12.89
C THR A 70 3.34 17.08 13.82
N GLY A 71 2.35 16.31 13.37
CA GLY A 71 1.81 15.18 14.14
C GLY A 71 2.88 14.17 14.55
N ASN A 72 2.82 13.69 15.80
CA ASN A 72 3.75 12.72 16.37
C ASN A 72 5.22 13.08 16.10
N ASN A 73 5.93 12.26 15.33
CA ASN A 73 7.34 12.44 15.02
C ASN A 73 7.62 13.22 13.72
N LEU A 74 6.59 13.73 13.04
CA LEU A 74 6.76 14.53 11.82
C LEU A 74 7.48 15.85 12.14
N LYS A 75 8.55 16.11 11.40
CA LYS A 75 9.45 17.26 11.63
C LYS A 75 9.08 18.44 10.72
N ASN A 76 7.87 18.97 10.89
CA ASN A 76 7.41 20.15 10.16
C ASN A 76 7.47 19.99 8.62
N ILE A 77 7.00 18.85 8.12
CA ILE A 77 7.19 18.47 6.71
C ILE A 77 6.11 19.07 5.82
N THR A 78 6.47 19.45 4.59
CA THR A 78 5.53 19.86 3.55
C THR A 78 5.64 18.90 2.37
N VAL A 79 4.51 18.34 1.94
CA VAL A 79 4.48 17.26 0.92
C VAL A 79 3.39 17.53 -0.11
N ASP A 80 3.74 17.35 -1.37
CA ASP A 80 2.83 17.35 -2.52
C ASP A 80 2.40 15.93 -2.90
N PHE A 81 1.10 15.72 -3.01
CA PHE A 81 0.45 14.50 -3.51
C PHE A 81 -0.16 14.78 -4.90
N PRO A 82 0.52 14.40 -5.99
CA PRO A 82 0.01 14.66 -7.34
C PRO A 82 -1.27 13.87 -7.62
N LEU A 83 -2.30 14.56 -8.13
CA LEU A 83 -3.60 13.99 -8.44
C LEU A 83 -3.61 13.35 -9.83
N GLY A 84 -4.40 12.28 -9.97
CA GLY A 84 -4.49 11.49 -11.20
C GLY A 84 -3.31 10.54 -11.40
N GLN A 85 -2.54 10.25 -10.35
CA GLN A 85 -1.44 9.30 -10.33
C GLN A 85 -1.66 8.24 -9.24
N PHE A 86 -1.02 7.08 -9.41
CA PHE A 86 -0.92 6.08 -8.35
C PHE A 86 0.29 6.45 -7.49
N VAL A 87 0.05 7.03 -6.32
CA VAL A 87 1.10 7.53 -5.40
C VAL A 87 1.30 6.52 -4.27
N CYS A 88 2.56 6.17 -3.99
CA CYS A 88 2.93 5.31 -2.88
C CYS A 88 3.73 6.12 -1.86
N VAL A 89 3.37 6.00 -0.57
CA VAL A 89 4.15 6.56 0.54
C VAL A 89 4.88 5.42 1.22
N THR A 90 6.20 5.40 1.09
CA THR A 90 7.08 4.32 1.58
C THR A 90 8.03 4.81 2.67
N GLY A 91 8.74 3.88 3.31
CA GLY A 91 9.68 4.15 4.40
C GLY A 91 9.58 3.12 5.53
N VAL A 92 10.60 3.09 6.40
CA VAL A 92 10.70 2.13 7.51
C VAL A 92 9.55 2.26 8.53
N SER A 93 9.33 1.21 9.33
CA SER A 93 8.38 1.28 10.46
C SER A 93 8.77 2.44 11.40
N GLY A 94 7.77 3.14 11.94
CA GLY A 94 8.00 4.35 12.74
C GLY A 94 8.36 5.62 11.96
N GLY A 95 8.57 5.56 10.64
CA GLY A 95 8.93 6.74 9.82
C GLY A 95 7.84 7.80 9.62
N GLY A 96 6.70 7.72 10.32
CA GLY A 96 5.64 8.74 10.26
C GLY A 96 4.66 8.60 9.08
N LYS A 97 4.76 7.54 8.27
CA LYS A 97 3.88 7.30 7.09
C LYS A 97 2.39 7.38 7.44
N SER A 98 1.94 6.56 8.39
CA SER A 98 0.53 6.54 8.82
C SER A 98 0.12 7.86 9.48
N THR A 99 1.03 8.53 10.17
CA THR A 99 0.75 9.87 10.72
C THR A 99 0.49 10.87 9.60
N LEU A 100 1.30 10.88 8.55
CA LEU A 100 1.11 11.77 7.42
C LEU A 100 -0.15 11.43 6.61
N THR A 101 -0.33 10.16 6.23
CA THR A 101 -1.37 9.76 5.28
C THR A 101 -2.74 9.55 5.92
N ILE A 102 -2.78 8.95 7.11
CA ILE A 102 -4.04 8.60 7.79
C ILE A 102 -4.40 9.70 8.79
N GLU A 103 -3.53 9.94 9.76
CA GLU A 103 -3.85 10.81 10.90
C GLU A 103 -3.96 12.29 10.52
N THR A 104 -3.11 12.78 9.62
CA THR A 104 -3.17 14.16 9.11
C THR A 104 -4.05 14.24 7.86
N LEU A 105 -3.64 13.60 6.77
CA LEU A 105 -4.28 13.81 5.47
C LEU A 105 -5.71 13.26 5.41
N PHE A 106 -5.91 11.96 5.60
CA PHE A 106 -7.23 11.34 5.47
C PHE A 106 -8.25 11.88 6.48
N LYS A 107 -7.88 12.02 7.76
CA LYS A 107 -8.78 12.56 8.79
C LYS A 107 -9.17 14.02 8.49
N THR A 108 -8.23 14.85 8.04
CA THR A 108 -8.56 16.24 7.65
C THR A 108 -9.48 16.27 6.42
N ALA A 109 -9.20 15.44 5.42
CA ALA A 109 -10.02 15.35 4.22
C ALA A 109 -11.44 14.85 4.54
N SER A 110 -11.59 13.78 5.32
CA SER A 110 -12.91 13.24 5.69
C SER A 110 -13.72 14.21 6.55
N MET A 111 -13.07 14.97 7.45
CA MET A 111 -13.73 16.03 8.21
C MET A 111 -14.21 17.18 7.30
N ARG A 112 -13.36 17.67 6.38
CA ARG A 112 -13.67 18.83 5.52
C ARG A 112 -14.61 18.52 4.36
N LEU A 113 -14.50 17.33 3.76
CA LEU A 113 -15.29 16.95 2.59
C LEU A 113 -16.59 16.26 2.99
N ASN A 114 -16.54 15.40 4.01
CA ASN A 114 -17.65 14.48 4.35
C ASN A 114 -18.30 14.77 5.70
N GLY A 115 -17.84 15.82 6.41
CA GLY A 115 -18.38 16.18 7.72
C GLY A 115 -18.14 15.13 8.81
N ALA A 116 -17.16 14.23 8.61
CA ALA A 116 -16.84 13.19 9.59
C ALA A 116 -16.32 13.81 10.89
N ARG A 117 -16.74 13.27 12.04
CA ARG A 117 -16.16 13.63 13.34
C ARG A 117 -14.84 12.89 13.52
N GLN A 118 -13.75 13.60 13.28
CA GLN A 118 -12.39 13.11 13.43
C GLN A 118 -11.56 14.17 14.17
N THR A 119 -10.47 13.74 14.80
CA THR A 119 -9.45 14.63 15.37
C THR A 119 -8.16 14.42 14.58
N PRO A 120 -7.90 15.24 13.54
CA PRO A 120 -6.70 15.08 12.72
C PRO A 120 -5.43 15.46 13.46
N ALA A 121 -4.32 14.78 13.15
CA ALA A 121 -3.00 15.18 13.61
C ALA A 121 -2.56 16.51 12.95
N PRO A 122 -1.85 17.38 13.67
CA PRO A 122 -1.66 18.77 13.29
C PRO A 122 -0.82 18.95 12.01
N CYS A 123 -1.26 19.93 11.21
CA CYS A 123 -0.51 20.56 10.14
C CYS A 123 -0.97 22.03 10.03
N GLU A 124 -0.20 22.88 9.35
CA GLU A 124 -0.61 24.29 9.15
C GLU A 124 -1.87 24.37 8.28
N THR A 125 -1.88 23.65 7.15
CA THR A 125 -3.05 23.57 6.27
C THR A 125 -2.91 22.43 5.26
N ILE A 126 -4.03 22.04 4.64
CA ILE A 126 -4.05 21.20 3.45
C ILE A 126 -4.70 21.99 2.31
N LYS A 127 -3.97 22.14 1.21
CA LYS A 127 -4.42 22.83 -0.03
C LYS A 127 -4.79 21.80 -1.10
N GLY A 128 -5.70 22.15 -2.01
CA GLY A 128 -6.10 21.26 -3.11
C GLY A 128 -7.19 20.25 -2.74
N LEU A 129 -7.85 20.42 -1.59
CA LEU A 129 -9.00 19.58 -1.19
C LEU A 129 -10.22 19.86 -2.07
N GLU A 130 -10.37 21.08 -2.56
CA GLU A 130 -11.37 21.52 -3.53
C GLU A 130 -11.26 20.82 -4.90
N LEU A 131 -10.16 20.09 -5.13
CA LEU A 131 -9.93 19.29 -6.35
C LEU A 131 -10.41 17.85 -6.20
N LEU A 132 -10.95 17.49 -5.03
CA LEU A 132 -11.46 16.16 -4.72
C LEU A 132 -13.00 16.20 -4.66
N ASP A 133 -13.62 15.13 -5.15
CA ASP A 133 -15.07 14.94 -5.05
C ASP A 133 -15.46 14.53 -3.61
N LYS A 134 -16.73 14.76 -3.26
CA LYS A 134 -17.33 14.31 -1.99
C LYS A 134 -17.74 12.84 -2.04
#